data_AF-A0A1Q9LQI8-F1
#
_entry.id   AF-A0A1Q9LQI8-F1
#
_cell.length_a   1.000
_cell.length_b   1.000
_cell.length_c   1.000
_cell.angle_alpha   90.00
_cell.angle_beta   90.00
_cell.angle_gamma   90.00
#
_symmetry.space_group_name_H-M   'P 1'
#
loop_
_entity.id
_entity.type
_entity.pdbx_description
1 polymer ?
#
loop_
_entity_poly.entity_id
_entity_poly.type
_entity_poly.pdbx_seq_one_letter_code
_entity_poly.pdbx_strand_id
1 'polypeptide(L)'
;MDSTAHTPVNTSTTWRLRVRLEDSPGALARTTTRLAARDCNVLGLSVLPVPGGVVDEIVVTTPAGTAADDVLDDIRAEGGQCVGLTRADLREVVDRTTAALRAAAAALRDPSATAESVRVLLGADAVQVADPGVDDAAPDPDGRHRAVVRVGGAVLIARRGWAPFTDVELARVSALGEVLTAGEVTAIAPAAVLTSAGAGVVLRTGTPEDADAVADLHSRCSAKTLFARYHAGLRTLPKRWLHRLLQPPRGTTLLAVCGTRVVAMAQLIRTNDPDEAEISVLVEDSWQRTGLGSSMIARLGAVARGAGHRRVVAWCLPSEVGFERAAVASGLPVTLRREDGMVRVSLSVAARVGAGAVGVGVPDSE
;
A
#
# COMPACT_ATOMS: atom_id res chain seq x y z
N MET A 1 59.52 20.07 -11.33
CA MET A 1 58.81 18.88 -11.84
C MET A 1 58.65 17.97 -10.64
N ASP A 2 57.50 17.79 -10.01
CA ASP A 2 56.13 18.11 -10.38
C ASP A 2 55.35 18.32 -9.06
N SER A 3 54.67 19.45 -8.92
CA SER A 3 53.76 19.70 -7.81
C SER A 3 52.36 19.52 -8.35
N THR A 4 51.80 18.31 -8.21
CA THR A 4 50.41 18.03 -8.54
C THR A 4 49.52 18.67 -7.49
N ALA A 5 49.17 19.93 -7.73
CA ALA A 5 48.10 20.60 -7.03
C ALA A 5 46.81 19.78 -7.22
N HIS A 6 46.36 19.14 -6.15
CA HIS A 6 45.05 18.54 -6.06
C HIS A 6 44.02 19.69 -6.08
N THR A 7 43.47 20.00 -7.26
CA THR A 7 42.39 20.98 -7.38
C THR A 7 41.21 20.47 -6.56
N PRO A 8 40.69 21.23 -5.59
CA PRO A 8 39.50 20.80 -4.85
C PRO A 8 38.35 20.63 -5.84
N VAL A 9 37.68 19.48 -5.80
CA VAL A 9 36.44 19.25 -6.55
C VAL A 9 35.45 20.33 -6.10
N ASN A 10 35.19 21.30 -6.97
CA ASN A 10 34.15 22.30 -6.79
C ASN A 10 32.80 21.58 -6.75
N THR A 11 32.31 21.29 -5.55
CA THR A 11 31.04 20.60 -5.36
C THR A 11 29.90 21.59 -5.58
N SER A 12 29.24 21.47 -6.74
CA SER A 12 28.01 22.20 -7.04
C SER A 12 26.93 21.87 -6.01
N THR A 13 26.15 22.86 -5.57
CA THR A 13 25.02 22.63 -4.66
C THR A 13 23.70 22.60 -5.44
N THR A 14 22.83 21.63 -5.17
CA THR A 14 21.51 21.56 -5.79
C THR A 14 20.44 22.06 -4.84
N TRP A 15 19.59 22.95 -5.33
CA TRP A 15 18.52 23.60 -4.61
C TRP A 15 17.18 23.34 -5.26
N ARG A 16 16.14 23.23 -4.44
CA ARG A 16 14.74 23.23 -4.87
C ARG A 16 14.07 24.48 -4.30
N LEU A 17 13.48 25.27 -5.17
CA LEU A 17 12.83 26.52 -4.84
C LEU A 17 11.37 26.47 -5.28
N ARG A 18 10.49 27.11 -4.52
CA ARG A 18 9.14 27.45 -4.96
C ARG A 18 9.03 28.94 -5.08
N VAL A 19 8.64 29.40 -6.26
CA VAL A 19 8.63 30.82 -6.60
C VAL A 19 7.28 31.17 -7.19
N ARG A 20 6.68 32.27 -6.73
CA ARG A 20 5.61 32.93 -7.46
C ARG A 20 6.23 33.95 -8.38
N LEU A 21 6.07 33.75 -9.68
CA LEU A 21 6.47 34.73 -10.68
C LEU A 21 5.28 35.64 -10.98
N GLU A 22 5.57 36.84 -11.47
CA GLU A 22 4.51 37.71 -12.01
C GLU A 22 3.79 37.00 -13.16
N ASP A 23 2.47 37.12 -13.19
CA ASP A 23 1.63 36.59 -14.27
C ASP A 23 1.74 37.48 -15.52
N SER A 24 2.92 37.48 -16.13
CA SER A 24 3.23 38.22 -17.34
C SER A 24 4.09 37.39 -18.30
N PRO A 25 3.87 37.51 -19.62
CA PRO A 25 4.70 36.83 -20.61
C PRO A 25 6.19 37.13 -20.41
N GLY A 26 7.01 36.07 -20.38
CA GLY A 26 8.46 36.17 -20.28
C GLY A 26 9.02 36.30 -18.86
N ALA A 27 8.19 36.33 -17.80
CA ALA A 27 8.68 36.37 -16.41
C ALA A 27 9.66 35.23 -16.11
N LEU A 28 9.27 33.98 -16.40
CA LEU A 28 10.14 32.82 -16.26
C LEU A 28 11.43 32.93 -17.09
N ALA A 29 11.34 33.45 -18.32
CA ALA A 29 12.51 33.60 -19.19
C ALA A 29 13.53 34.59 -18.62
N ARG A 30 13.07 35.70 -18.02
CA ARG A 30 13.95 36.66 -17.34
C ARG A 30 14.60 36.03 -16.12
N THR A 31 13.83 35.32 -15.28
CA THR A 31 14.35 34.59 -14.12
C THR A 31 15.42 33.57 -14.52
N THR A 32 15.15 32.72 -15.52
CA THR A 32 16.12 31.71 -15.99
C THR A 32 17.36 32.34 -16.63
N THR A 33 17.21 33.48 -17.32
CA THR A 33 18.34 34.21 -17.89
C THR A 33 19.27 34.75 -16.80
N ARG A 34 18.70 35.29 -15.71
CA ARG A 34 19.49 35.78 -14.58
C ARG A 34 20.20 34.66 -13.82
N LEU A 35 19.53 33.52 -13.62
CA LEU A 35 20.16 32.32 -13.06
C LEU A 35 21.33 31.84 -13.95
N ALA A 36 21.13 31.81 -15.28
CA ALA A 36 22.18 31.43 -16.21
C ALA A 36 23.39 32.38 -16.17
N ALA A 37 23.18 33.68 -15.96
CA ALA A 37 24.26 34.66 -15.80
C ALA A 37 25.12 34.43 -14.54
N ARG A 38 24.67 33.58 -13.62
CA ARG A 38 25.42 33.10 -12.44
C ARG A 38 25.90 31.66 -12.57
N ASP A 39 25.98 31.14 -13.79
CA ASP A 39 26.36 29.76 -14.07
C ASP A 39 25.48 28.72 -13.33
N CYS A 40 24.23 29.10 -13.01
CA CYS A 40 23.27 28.19 -12.42
C CYS A 40 22.58 27.37 -13.52
N ASN A 41 22.41 26.07 -13.29
CA ASN A 41 21.78 25.16 -14.26
C ASN A 41 20.42 24.69 -13.74
N VAL A 42 19.34 24.94 -14.50
CA VAL A 42 17.99 24.49 -14.16
C VAL A 42 17.82 23.04 -14.57
N LEU A 43 17.69 22.15 -13.59
CA LEU A 43 17.53 20.71 -13.78
C LEU A 43 16.07 20.28 -13.99
N GLY A 44 15.13 21.08 -13.49
CA GLY A 44 13.72 20.74 -13.50
C GLY A 44 12.86 21.95 -13.23
N LEU A 45 11.69 21.94 -13.85
CA LEU A 45 10.65 22.93 -13.67
C LEU A 45 9.31 22.21 -13.55
N SER A 46 8.52 22.57 -12.56
CA SER A 46 7.16 22.07 -12.39
C SER A 46 6.24 23.22 -12.01
N VAL A 47 5.18 23.39 -12.78
CA VAL A 47 4.18 24.41 -12.56
C VAL A 47 3.13 23.85 -11.59
N LEU A 48 2.96 24.47 -10.43
CA LEU A 48 2.01 24.06 -9.39
C LEU A 48 0.86 25.08 -9.33
N PRO A 49 -0.32 24.74 -9.86
CA PRO A 49 -1.53 25.53 -9.64
C PRO A 49 -1.82 25.73 -8.16
N VAL A 50 -2.12 26.96 -7.76
CA VAL A 50 -2.56 27.33 -6.41
C VAL A 50 -3.74 28.30 -6.49
N PRO A 51 -4.56 28.44 -5.43
CA PRO A 51 -5.59 29.46 -5.40
C PRO A 51 -4.98 30.86 -5.65
N GLY A 52 -5.50 31.55 -6.67
CA GLY A 52 -5.04 32.91 -7.02
C GLY A 52 -3.77 32.97 -7.88
N GLY A 53 -3.29 31.86 -8.45
CA GLY A 53 -2.21 31.90 -9.43
C GLY A 53 -1.43 30.60 -9.56
N VAL A 54 -0.12 30.73 -9.74
CA VAL A 54 0.80 29.62 -9.99
C VAL A 54 2.03 29.76 -9.09
N VAL A 55 2.52 28.63 -8.60
CA VAL A 55 3.84 28.52 -7.97
C VAL A 55 4.70 27.64 -8.84
N ASP A 56 5.82 28.16 -9.33
CA ASP A 56 6.81 27.41 -10.06
C ASP A 56 7.77 26.75 -9.08
N GLU A 57 7.88 25.42 -9.16
CA GLU A 57 8.93 24.69 -8.49
C GLU A 57 10.11 24.51 -9.44
N ILE A 58 11.23 25.15 -9.10
CA ILE A 58 12.46 25.15 -9.88
C ILE A 58 13.48 24.32 -9.11
N VAL A 59 14.17 23.43 -9.82
CA VAL A 59 15.37 22.77 -9.29
C VAL A 59 16.57 23.30 -10.03
N VAL A 60 17.55 23.80 -9.29
CA VAL A 60 18.72 24.47 -9.85
C VAL A 60 20.00 23.96 -9.20
N THR A 61 21.06 23.74 -9.97
CA THR A 61 22.40 23.59 -9.42
C THR A 61 23.15 24.90 -9.49
N THR A 62 23.81 25.27 -8.41
CA THR A 62 24.66 26.45 -8.33
C THR A 62 26.14 26.05 -8.33
N PRO A 63 27.03 26.92 -8.84
CA PRO A 63 28.47 26.75 -8.66
C PRO A 63 28.85 26.61 -7.18
N ALA A 64 30.05 26.06 -6.93
CA ALA A 64 30.59 25.98 -5.58
C ALA A 64 30.79 27.38 -5.00
N GLY A 65 30.34 27.61 -3.77
CA GLY A 65 30.47 28.89 -3.07
C GLY A 65 29.35 29.90 -3.33
N THR A 66 28.42 29.65 -4.25
CA THR A 66 27.21 30.49 -4.41
C THR A 66 26.29 30.33 -3.20
N ALA A 67 25.94 31.44 -2.54
CA ALA A 67 25.03 31.40 -1.40
C ALA A 67 23.57 31.25 -1.86
N ALA A 68 22.74 30.67 -1.00
CA ALA A 68 21.29 30.58 -1.23
C ALA A 68 20.66 31.97 -1.41
N ASP A 69 21.05 32.94 -0.56
CA ASP A 69 20.51 34.29 -0.58
C ASP A 69 20.77 35.01 -1.88
N ASP A 70 21.93 34.76 -2.50
CA ASP A 70 22.25 35.28 -3.83
C ASP A 70 21.17 34.86 -4.82
N VAL A 71 20.87 33.55 -4.92
CA VAL A 71 19.86 33.01 -5.84
C VAL A 71 18.48 33.63 -5.58
N LEU A 72 18.14 33.85 -4.31
CA LEU A 72 16.88 34.49 -3.92
C LEU A 72 16.82 35.96 -4.34
N ASP A 73 17.93 36.69 -4.25
CA ASP A 73 18.01 38.09 -4.66
C ASP A 73 17.85 38.25 -6.18
N ASP A 74 18.39 37.30 -6.96
CA ASP A 74 18.16 37.28 -8.41
C ASP A 74 16.68 37.08 -8.76
N ILE A 75 16.03 36.15 -8.07
CA ILE A 75 14.60 35.89 -8.25
C ILE A 75 13.78 37.13 -7.92
N ARG A 76 14.08 37.80 -6.79
CA ARG A 76 13.41 39.04 -6.37
C ARG A 76 13.62 40.18 -7.35
N ALA A 77 14.82 40.31 -7.92
CA ALA A 77 15.13 41.36 -8.88
C ALA A 77 14.32 41.25 -10.18
N GLU A 78 13.80 40.06 -10.51
CA GLU A 78 12.90 39.82 -11.64
C GLU A 78 11.41 39.83 -11.26
N GLY A 79 11.06 40.33 -10.07
CA GLY A 79 9.68 40.40 -9.56
C GLY A 79 9.19 39.08 -8.95
N GLY A 80 10.04 38.07 -8.83
CA GLY A 80 9.71 36.78 -8.24
C GLY A 80 9.66 36.81 -6.71
N GLN A 81 8.70 36.11 -6.12
CA GLN A 81 8.60 35.91 -4.68
C GLN A 81 8.91 34.47 -4.32
N CYS A 82 9.99 34.24 -3.57
CA CYS A 82 10.31 32.90 -3.09
C CYS A 82 9.38 32.51 -1.93
N VAL A 83 8.64 31.43 -2.12
CA VAL A 83 7.74 30.79 -1.14
C VAL A 83 8.51 29.84 -0.24
N GLY A 84 9.60 29.26 -0.73
CA GLY A 84 10.39 28.29 0.01
C GLY A 84 11.63 27.83 -0.73
N LEU A 85 12.67 27.47 0.03
CA LEU A 85 13.95 26.97 -0.46
C LEU A 85 14.42 25.80 0.39
N THR A 86 14.89 24.73 -0.26
CA THR A 86 15.55 23.63 0.42
C THR A 86 16.67 23.05 -0.45
N ARG A 87 17.59 22.30 0.17
CA ARG A 87 18.54 21.48 -0.59
C ARG A 87 17.81 20.31 -1.23
N ALA A 88 18.28 19.91 -2.41
CA ALA A 88 17.74 18.76 -3.12
C ALA A 88 18.84 17.77 -3.50
N ASP A 89 18.52 16.49 -3.45
CA ASP A 89 19.33 15.43 -4.05
C ASP A 89 18.95 15.30 -5.54
N LEU A 90 19.94 15.34 -6.42
CA LEU A 90 19.80 15.14 -7.87
C LEU A 90 18.98 13.87 -8.20
N ARG A 91 19.12 12.78 -7.43
CA ARG A 91 18.40 11.53 -7.67
C ARG A 91 16.90 11.65 -7.46
N GLU A 92 16.47 12.46 -6.49
CA GLU A 92 15.04 12.72 -6.22
C GLU A 92 14.39 13.64 -7.25
N VAL A 93 15.20 14.40 -7.98
CA VAL A 93 14.75 15.38 -8.97
C VAL A 93 14.41 14.70 -10.29
N VAL A 94 15.14 13.66 -10.65
CA VAL A 94 15.07 13.05 -12.00
C VAL A 94 13.84 12.16 -12.19
N ASP A 95 13.29 11.55 -11.13
CA ASP A 95 12.25 10.53 -11.32
C ASP A 95 11.19 10.44 -10.21
N ARG A 96 10.38 11.50 -10.09
CA ARG A 96 9.24 11.51 -9.16
C ARG A 96 8.10 10.59 -9.60
N THR A 97 7.90 10.41 -10.90
CA THR A 97 6.82 9.58 -11.44
C THR A 97 7.03 8.12 -11.04
N THR A 98 8.25 7.59 -11.23
CA THR A 98 8.54 6.22 -10.80
C THR A 98 8.54 6.10 -9.27
N ALA A 99 9.02 7.11 -8.54
CA ALA A 99 8.93 7.12 -7.07
C ALA A 99 7.47 7.04 -6.58
N ALA A 100 6.56 7.79 -7.21
CA ALA A 100 5.13 7.75 -6.91
C ALA A 100 4.50 6.38 -7.21
N LEU A 101 4.81 5.78 -8.37
CA LEU A 101 4.33 4.43 -8.72
C LEU A 101 4.86 3.37 -7.76
N ARG A 102 6.14 3.46 -7.35
CA ARG A 102 6.74 2.56 -6.36
C ARG A 102 6.10 2.72 -4.98
N ALA A 103 5.80 3.95 -4.56
CA ALA A 103 5.09 4.24 -3.32
C ALA A 103 3.68 3.62 -3.34
N ALA A 104 2.92 3.83 -4.42
CA ALA A 104 1.60 3.21 -4.58
C ALA A 104 1.66 1.67 -4.54
N ALA A 105 2.62 1.08 -5.26
CA ALA A 105 2.83 -0.37 -5.25
C ALA A 105 3.31 -0.90 -3.89
N ALA A 106 3.99 -0.09 -3.08
CA ALA A 106 4.38 -0.46 -1.71
C ALA A 106 3.15 -0.45 -0.79
N ALA A 107 2.35 0.61 -0.80
CA ALA A 107 1.13 0.71 0.01
C ALA A 107 0.08 -0.35 -0.35
N LEU A 108 -0.09 -0.68 -1.64
CA LEU A 108 -0.98 -1.78 -2.09
C LEU A 108 -0.54 -3.15 -1.55
N ARG A 109 0.78 -3.35 -1.42
CA ARG A 109 1.37 -4.60 -0.95
C ARG A 109 1.35 -4.69 0.56
N ASP A 110 1.62 -3.59 1.25
CA ASP A 110 1.71 -3.50 2.70
C ASP A 110 1.02 -2.23 3.20
N PRO A 111 -0.18 -2.33 3.81
CA PRO A 111 -0.87 -1.17 4.36
C PRO A 111 -0.05 -0.38 5.38
N SER A 112 0.90 -1.02 6.10
CA SER A 112 1.78 -0.31 7.05
C SER A 112 2.77 0.63 6.35
N ALA A 113 3.04 0.43 5.06
CA ALA A 113 3.88 1.31 4.25
C ALA A 113 3.12 2.57 3.76
N THR A 114 1.84 2.73 4.09
CA THR A 114 1.03 3.87 3.63
C THR A 114 1.60 5.20 4.10
N ALA A 115 1.99 5.33 5.37
CA ALA A 115 2.56 6.58 5.89
C ALA A 115 3.84 6.99 5.16
N GLU A 116 4.74 6.02 4.90
CA GLU A 116 5.97 6.25 4.15
C GLU A 116 5.68 6.58 2.68
N SER A 117 4.69 5.93 2.08
CA SER A 117 4.27 6.22 0.71
C SER A 117 3.73 7.63 0.56
N VAL A 118 2.94 8.11 1.54
CA VAL A 118 2.46 9.49 1.61
C VAL A 118 3.62 10.47 1.81
N ARG A 119 4.61 10.12 2.65
CA ARG A 119 5.81 10.94 2.85
C ARG A 119 6.56 11.17 1.54
N VAL A 120 6.76 10.11 0.75
CA VAL A 120 7.38 10.16 -0.57
C VAL A 120 6.54 10.99 -1.56
N LEU A 121 5.24 10.74 -1.65
CA LEU A 121 4.35 11.45 -2.59
C LEU A 121 4.30 12.96 -2.34
N LEU A 122 4.34 13.38 -1.07
CA LEU A 122 4.30 14.78 -0.66
C LEU A 122 5.69 15.44 -0.57
N GLY A 123 6.77 14.65 -0.63
CA GLY A 123 8.10 15.16 -0.26
C GLY A 123 8.09 15.80 1.13
N ALA A 124 7.40 15.14 2.08
CA ALA A 124 7.28 15.59 3.46
C ALA A 124 8.50 15.19 4.28
N ASP A 125 8.82 16.00 5.30
CA ASP A 125 9.91 15.69 6.22
C ASP A 125 9.51 14.54 7.16
N ALA A 126 8.22 14.51 7.54
CA ALA A 126 7.66 13.46 8.38
C ALA A 126 6.17 13.24 8.08
N VAL A 127 5.72 11.99 8.23
CA VAL A 127 4.31 11.61 8.23
C VAL A 127 4.05 10.72 9.44
N GLN A 128 3.00 11.04 10.19
CA GLN A 128 2.61 10.30 11.41
C GLN A 128 1.15 9.89 11.34
N VAL A 129 0.83 8.71 11.87
CA VAL A 129 -0.56 8.30 12.08
C VAL A 129 -1.16 9.12 13.21
N ALA A 130 -2.40 9.56 13.05
CA ALA A 130 -3.13 10.36 14.02
C ALA A 130 -4.51 9.78 14.29
N ASP A 131 -5.11 10.27 15.38
CA ASP A 131 -6.48 9.90 15.74
C ASP A 131 -7.49 10.40 14.70
N PRO A 132 -8.61 9.67 14.46
CA PRO A 132 -9.61 10.05 13.47
C PRO A 132 -10.26 11.42 13.69
N GLY A 133 -10.30 11.88 14.94
CA GLY A 133 -10.89 13.16 15.34
C GLY A 133 -9.91 14.34 15.40
N VAL A 134 -8.71 14.20 14.84
CA VAL A 134 -7.75 15.30 14.80
C VAL A 134 -8.33 16.49 14.04
N ASP A 135 -8.09 17.70 14.56
CA ASP A 135 -8.48 18.93 13.88
C ASP A 135 -7.58 19.17 12.66
N ASP A 136 -8.22 19.25 11.48
CA ASP A 136 -7.56 19.50 10.20
C ASP A 136 -6.92 20.91 10.18
N ALA A 137 -7.55 21.90 10.83
CA ALA A 137 -7.13 23.30 10.82
C ALA A 137 -6.12 23.66 11.91
N ALA A 138 -5.83 22.75 12.85
CA ALA A 138 -4.89 23.02 13.92
C ALA A 138 -3.49 23.36 13.37
N PRO A 139 -2.85 24.44 13.85
CA PRO A 139 -1.50 24.80 13.44
C PRO A 139 -0.49 23.75 13.92
N ASP A 140 0.66 23.68 13.22
CA ASP A 140 1.76 22.84 13.69
C ASP A 140 2.42 23.46 14.93
N PRO A 141 2.72 22.67 15.98
CA PRO A 141 3.38 23.19 17.19
C PRO A 141 4.75 23.81 16.93
N ASP A 142 5.47 23.32 15.93
CA ASP A 142 6.82 23.78 15.58
C ASP A 142 6.79 24.84 14.45
N GLY A 143 5.60 25.35 14.10
CA GLY A 143 5.43 26.31 13.01
C GLY A 143 5.71 25.75 11.61
N ARG A 144 5.80 24.42 11.46
CA ARG A 144 5.98 23.78 10.15
C ARG A 144 4.67 23.78 9.36
N HIS A 145 4.79 23.59 8.05
CA HIS A 145 3.61 23.35 7.22
C HIS A 145 3.04 21.98 7.55
N ARG A 146 1.74 21.94 7.81
CA ARG A 146 1.01 20.74 8.23
C ARG A 146 -0.13 20.46 7.27
N ALA A 147 -0.32 19.19 6.91
CA ALA A 147 -1.48 18.71 6.17
C ALA A 147 -2.02 17.44 6.82
N VAL A 148 -3.34 17.40 7.03
CA VAL A 148 -4.04 16.17 7.43
C VAL A 148 -4.60 15.51 6.18
N VAL A 149 -4.28 14.23 5.98
CA VAL A 149 -4.73 13.44 4.83
C VAL A 149 -5.35 12.14 5.30
N ARG A 150 -6.32 11.64 4.53
CA ARG A 150 -7.07 10.42 4.85
C ARG A 150 -6.89 9.43 3.70
N VAL A 151 -6.25 8.29 3.98
CA VAL A 151 -5.84 7.31 2.96
C VAL A 151 -5.91 5.90 3.55
N GLY A 152 -6.54 4.96 2.84
CA GLY A 152 -6.60 3.56 3.26
C GLY A 152 -7.21 3.37 4.66
N GLY A 153 -8.21 4.20 5.01
CA GLY A 153 -8.84 4.21 6.34
C GLY A 153 -8.01 4.84 7.46
N ALA A 154 -6.75 5.21 7.22
CA ALA A 154 -5.90 5.89 8.19
C ALA A 154 -5.99 7.42 8.07
N VAL A 155 -5.85 8.12 9.20
CA VAL A 155 -5.66 9.57 9.24
C VAL A 155 -4.18 9.85 9.50
N LEU A 156 -3.57 10.64 8.63
CA LEU A 156 -2.13 10.91 8.63
C LEU A 156 -1.88 12.41 8.70
N ILE A 157 -0.87 12.81 9.48
CA ILE A 157 -0.38 14.19 9.55
C ILE A 157 0.97 14.27 8.87
N ALA A 158 1.03 14.94 7.73
CA ALA A 158 2.27 15.27 7.01
C ALA A 158 2.81 16.63 7.47
N ARG A 159 4.13 16.71 7.66
CA ARG A 159 4.82 17.93 8.06
C ARG A 159 5.99 18.26 7.14
N ARG A 160 6.16 19.55 6.84
CA ARG A 160 7.26 20.05 6.01
C ARG A 160 7.72 21.44 6.45
N GLY A 161 9.03 21.65 6.57
CA GLY A 161 9.59 22.91 7.05
C GLY A 161 9.80 23.97 5.98
N TRP A 162 10.05 23.58 4.73
CA TRP A 162 10.56 24.52 3.72
C TRP A 162 9.50 25.19 2.83
N ALA A 163 8.31 24.59 2.67
CA ALA A 163 7.22 25.15 1.87
C ALA A 163 5.85 24.53 2.19
N PRO A 164 4.75 25.28 2.01
CA PRO A 164 3.39 24.77 2.20
C PRO A 164 3.06 23.67 1.18
N PHE A 165 2.19 22.74 1.57
CA PHE A 165 1.64 21.75 0.65
C PHE A 165 0.65 22.42 -0.31
N THR A 166 0.77 22.12 -1.60
CA THR A 166 -0.14 22.59 -2.65
C THR A 166 -1.29 21.62 -2.84
N ASP A 167 -2.40 22.09 -3.39
CA ASP A 167 -3.56 21.25 -3.69
C ASP A 167 -3.21 20.11 -4.64
N VAL A 168 -2.31 20.33 -5.60
CA VAL A 168 -1.82 19.28 -6.52
C VAL A 168 -1.01 18.21 -5.81
N GLU A 169 -0.25 18.55 -4.77
CA GLU A 169 0.44 17.56 -3.95
C GLU A 169 -0.56 16.72 -3.14
N LEU A 170 -1.54 17.37 -2.52
CA LEU A 170 -2.59 16.70 -1.76
C LEU A 170 -3.46 15.81 -2.66
N ALA A 171 -3.73 16.23 -3.90
CA ALA A 171 -4.46 15.43 -4.88
C ALA A 171 -3.76 14.10 -5.23
N ARG A 172 -2.42 14.02 -5.20
CA ARG A 172 -1.70 12.74 -5.38
C ARG A 172 -2.00 11.75 -4.26
N VAL A 173 -2.18 12.26 -3.04
CA VAL A 173 -2.52 11.45 -1.86
C VAL A 173 -3.96 10.97 -1.94
N SER A 174 -4.88 11.82 -2.40
CA SER A 174 -6.25 11.39 -2.73
C SER A 174 -6.27 10.30 -3.80
N ALA A 175 -5.52 10.47 -4.89
CA ALA A 175 -5.40 9.47 -5.94
C ALA A 175 -4.78 8.14 -5.44
N LEU A 176 -3.80 8.19 -4.53
CA LEU A 176 -3.31 6.98 -3.85
C LEU A 176 -4.45 6.30 -3.08
N GLY A 177 -5.27 7.06 -2.35
CA GLY A 177 -6.44 6.54 -1.65
C GLY A 177 -7.39 5.79 -2.58
N GLU A 178 -7.72 6.36 -3.74
CA GLU A 178 -8.55 5.72 -4.76
C GLU A 178 -7.96 4.39 -5.25
N VAL A 179 -6.65 4.36 -5.50
CA VAL A 179 -5.93 3.14 -5.92
C VAL A 179 -5.98 2.07 -4.82
N LEU A 180 -5.77 2.43 -3.56
CA LEU A 180 -5.83 1.49 -2.44
C LEU A 180 -7.25 0.91 -2.28
N THR A 181 -8.28 1.76 -2.34
CA THR A 181 -9.67 1.31 -2.30
C THR A 181 -10.02 0.39 -3.48
N ALA A 182 -9.55 0.69 -4.69
CA ALA A 182 -9.74 -0.18 -5.85
C ALA A 182 -9.06 -1.56 -5.66
N GLY A 183 -7.90 -1.60 -5.02
CA GLY A 183 -7.21 -2.83 -4.65
C GLY A 183 -8.02 -3.69 -3.68
N GLU A 184 -8.61 -3.09 -2.65
CA GLU A 184 -9.49 -3.76 -1.69
C GLU A 184 -10.76 -4.30 -2.35
N VAL A 185 -11.42 -3.51 -3.19
CA VAL A 185 -12.61 -3.92 -3.95
C VAL A 185 -12.29 -5.13 -4.84
N THR A 186 -11.13 -5.12 -5.51
CA THR A 186 -10.68 -6.23 -6.35
C THR A 186 -10.43 -7.51 -5.54
N ALA A 187 -10.04 -7.42 -4.27
CA ALA A 187 -9.88 -8.57 -3.38
C ALA A 187 -11.21 -9.20 -2.94
N ILE A 188 -12.31 -8.44 -2.98
CA ILE A 188 -13.65 -8.87 -2.53
C ILE A 188 -14.57 -9.23 -3.72
N ALA A 189 -14.24 -8.76 -4.94
CA ALA A 189 -14.99 -9.07 -6.16
C ALA A 189 -15.07 -10.58 -6.47
N PRO A 190 -16.08 -11.04 -7.22
CA PRO A 190 -16.11 -12.41 -7.71
C PRO A 190 -14.89 -12.75 -8.57
N ALA A 191 -14.32 -13.95 -8.40
CA ALA A 191 -13.16 -14.42 -9.15
C ALA A 191 -13.36 -15.85 -9.64
N ALA A 192 -13.10 -16.10 -10.92
CA ALA A 192 -13.12 -17.46 -11.48
C ALA A 192 -11.82 -18.19 -11.13
N VAL A 193 -11.96 -19.46 -10.75
CA VAL A 193 -10.87 -20.39 -10.47
C VAL A 193 -11.12 -21.66 -11.26
N LEU A 194 -10.10 -22.12 -11.98
CA LEU A 194 -10.09 -23.45 -12.57
C LEU A 194 -9.48 -24.41 -11.55
N THR A 195 -10.24 -25.44 -11.18
CA THR A 195 -9.72 -26.53 -10.36
C THR A 195 -8.72 -27.36 -11.15
N SER A 196 -7.89 -28.14 -10.46
CA SER A 196 -6.97 -29.09 -11.12
C SER A 196 -7.70 -30.16 -11.94
N ALA A 197 -9.00 -30.37 -11.69
CA ALA A 197 -9.87 -31.25 -12.47
C ALA A 197 -10.53 -30.56 -13.67
N GLY A 198 -10.20 -29.29 -13.95
CA GLY A 198 -10.74 -28.52 -15.07
C GLY A 198 -12.12 -27.90 -14.85
N ALA A 199 -12.75 -28.12 -13.69
CA ALA A 199 -14.03 -27.49 -13.35
C ALA A 199 -13.85 -25.99 -13.05
N GLY A 200 -14.68 -25.14 -13.65
CA GLY A 200 -14.76 -23.71 -13.39
C GLY A 200 -15.61 -23.41 -12.15
N VAL A 201 -15.02 -22.71 -11.19
CA VAL A 201 -15.65 -22.34 -9.91
C VAL A 201 -15.53 -20.84 -9.71
N VAL A 202 -16.61 -20.18 -9.29
CA VAL A 202 -16.62 -18.76 -8.94
C VAL A 202 -16.46 -18.62 -7.42
N LEU A 203 -15.40 -17.94 -7.01
CA LEU A 203 -15.22 -17.47 -5.63
C LEU A 203 -15.93 -16.13 -5.48
N ARG A 204 -16.83 -15.98 -4.51
CA ARG A 204 -17.51 -14.71 -4.20
C ARG A 204 -17.81 -14.57 -2.72
N THR A 205 -18.04 -13.34 -2.27
CA THR A 205 -18.52 -13.08 -0.91
C THR A 205 -19.89 -13.72 -0.70
N GLY A 206 -20.06 -14.37 0.45
CA GLY A 206 -21.34 -14.90 0.92
C GLY A 206 -22.16 -13.81 1.59
N THR A 207 -23.47 -13.90 1.43
CA THR A 207 -24.46 -12.98 2.01
C THR A 207 -25.43 -13.75 2.91
N PRO A 208 -26.22 -13.08 3.77
CA PRO A 208 -27.26 -13.76 4.55
C PRO A 208 -28.27 -14.56 3.71
N GLU A 209 -28.46 -14.21 2.43
CA GLU A 209 -29.35 -14.93 1.50
C GLU A 209 -28.81 -16.31 1.10
N ASP A 210 -27.50 -16.54 1.26
CA ASP A 210 -26.86 -17.82 0.95
C ASP A 210 -27.08 -18.89 2.04
N ALA A 211 -27.88 -18.60 3.08
CA ALA A 211 -28.03 -19.47 4.25
C ALA A 211 -28.48 -20.90 3.88
N ASP A 212 -29.42 -21.04 2.95
CA ASP A 212 -29.93 -22.35 2.52
C ASP A 212 -28.89 -23.09 1.67
N ALA A 213 -28.17 -22.40 0.78
CA ALA A 213 -27.10 -23.00 -0.02
C ALA A 213 -25.92 -23.46 0.84
N VAL A 214 -25.61 -22.71 1.90
CA VAL A 214 -24.60 -23.10 2.90
C VAL A 214 -25.11 -24.26 3.76
N ALA A 215 -26.38 -24.28 4.16
CA ALA A 215 -26.97 -25.42 4.87
C ALA A 215 -26.87 -26.71 4.02
N ASP A 216 -27.19 -26.60 2.74
CA ASP A 216 -27.11 -27.68 1.76
C ASP A 216 -25.66 -28.18 1.63
N LEU A 217 -24.65 -27.30 1.51
CA LEU A 217 -23.23 -27.68 1.56
C LEU A 217 -22.91 -28.54 2.80
N HIS A 218 -23.33 -28.12 4.00
CA HIS A 218 -23.04 -28.86 5.22
C HIS A 218 -23.69 -30.23 5.25
N SER A 219 -24.90 -30.37 4.71
CA SER A 219 -25.64 -31.64 4.70
C SER A 219 -24.96 -32.72 3.85
N ARG A 220 -24.12 -32.30 2.88
CA ARG A 220 -23.40 -33.20 1.98
C ARG A 220 -21.99 -33.54 2.42
N CYS A 221 -21.41 -32.72 3.29
CA CYS A 221 -20.11 -32.99 3.88
C CYS A 221 -20.20 -34.23 4.77
N SER A 222 -19.18 -35.09 4.71
CA SER A 222 -19.09 -36.23 5.61
C SER A 222 -18.95 -35.78 7.07
N ALA A 223 -19.33 -36.65 8.01
CA ALA A 223 -19.13 -36.40 9.44
C ALA A 223 -17.66 -36.14 9.78
N LYS A 224 -16.72 -36.76 9.05
CA LYS A 224 -15.28 -36.50 9.17
C LYS A 224 -14.95 -35.06 8.77
N THR A 225 -15.42 -34.61 7.61
CA THR A 225 -15.21 -33.26 7.10
C THR A 225 -15.80 -32.20 8.05
N LEU A 226 -17.00 -32.43 8.58
CA LEU A 226 -17.63 -31.53 9.56
C LEU A 226 -16.88 -31.54 10.91
N PHE A 227 -16.43 -32.71 11.37
CA PHE A 227 -15.64 -32.83 12.60
C PHE A 227 -14.30 -32.10 12.50
N ALA A 228 -13.61 -32.22 11.36
CA ALA A 228 -12.39 -31.48 11.09
C ALA A 228 -12.60 -29.96 11.09
N ARG A 229 -13.76 -29.49 10.64
CA ARG A 229 -14.10 -28.06 10.55
C ARG A 229 -14.49 -27.42 11.88
N TYR A 230 -15.21 -28.17 12.72
CA TYR A 230 -15.89 -27.65 13.91
C TYR A 230 -15.36 -28.21 15.22
N HIS A 231 -14.49 -29.23 15.16
CA HIS A 231 -13.98 -29.97 16.31
C HIS A 231 -15.10 -30.51 17.23
N ALA A 232 -16.27 -30.75 16.64
CA ALA A 232 -17.49 -31.17 17.31
C ALA A 232 -18.21 -32.20 16.44
N GLY A 233 -18.86 -33.18 17.07
CA GLY A 233 -19.63 -34.24 16.40
C GLY A 233 -20.94 -33.74 15.79
N LEU A 234 -20.87 -32.79 14.86
CA LEU A 234 -22.02 -32.20 14.20
C LEU A 234 -22.51 -33.10 13.06
N ARG A 235 -23.82 -33.38 13.05
CA ARG A 235 -24.52 -34.02 11.91
C ARG A 235 -25.19 -33.00 10.99
N THR A 236 -25.64 -31.87 11.54
CA THR A 236 -26.26 -30.76 10.81
C THR A 236 -25.92 -29.45 11.53
N LEU A 237 -25.69 -28.37 10.79
CA LEU A 237 -25.42 -27.07 11.39
C LEU A 237 -26.74 -26.40 11.85
N PRO A 238 -26.86 -25.95 13.12
CA PRO A 238 -28.05 -25.22 13.55
C PRO A 238 -28.26 -23.94 12.74
N LYS A 239 -29.50 -23.59 12.36
CA LYS A 239 -29.83 -22.36 11.60
C LYS A 239 -29.24 -21.09 12.21
N ARG A 240 -29.26 -20.98 13.55
CA ARG A 240 -28.66 -19.86 14.29
C ARG A 240 -27.15 -19.71 14.06
N TRP A 241 -26.43 -20.79 13.74
CA TRP A 241 -25.01 -20.74 13.41
C TRP A 241 -24.81 -20.30 11.97
N LEU A 242 -25.62 -20.81 11.01
CA LEU A 242 -25.57 -20.40 9.61
C LEU A 242 -25.72 -18.88 9.44
N HIS A 243 -26.69 -18.27 10.12
CA HIS A 243 -26.84 -16.80 10.08
C HIS A 243 -25.63 -16.07 10.66
N ARG A 244 -24.97 -16.61 11.69
CA ARG A 244 -23.75 -16.01 12.26
C ARG A 244 -22.57 -16.14 11.30
N LEU A 245 -22.47 -17.24 10.55
CA LEU A 245 -21.41 -17.46 9.58
C LEU A 245 -21.47 -16.44 8.43
N LEU A 246 -22.67 -16.00 8.04
CA LEU A 246 -22.88 -15.11 6.90
C LEU A 246 -23.05 -13.62 7.28
N GLN A 247 -22.83 -13.27 8.55
CA GLN A 247 -22.98 -11.89 9.03
C GLN A 247 -21.66 -11.09 8.99
N PRO A 248 -21.58 -10.00 8.20
CA PRO A 248 -20.39 -9.17 8.04
C PRO A 248 -19.71 -8.65 9.32
N PRO A 249 -20.41 -8.24 10.40
CA PRO A 249 -19.73 -7.72 11.60
C PRO A 249 -18.84 -8.76 12.29
N ARG A 250 -19.03 -10.06 12.00
CA ARG A 250 -18.24 -11.16 12.58
C ARG A 250 -17.10 -11.66 11.68
N GLY A 251 -17.00 -11.17 10.45
CA GLY A 251 -15.96 -11.60 9.50
C GLY A 251 -16.45 -11.65 8.06
N THR A 252 -15.56 -12.08 7.18
CA THR A 252 -15.82 -12.24 5.74
C THR A 252 -15.98 -13.72 5.41
N THR A 253 -17.09 -14.09 4.78
CA THR A 253 -17.31 -15.44 4.25
C THR A 253 -17.12 -15.43 2.74
N LEU A 254 -16.27 -16.33 2.26
CA LEU A 254 -16.03 -16.59 0.84
C LEU A 254 -16.69 -17.91 0.46
N LEU A 255 -17.52 -17.90 -0.57
CA LEU A 255 -18.19 -19.08 -1.12
C LEU A 255 -17.52 -19.47 -2.43
N ALA A 256 -17.40 -20.76 -2.67
CA ALA A 256 -17.03 -21.34 -3.94
C ALA A 256 -18.27 -21.93 -4.61
N VAL A 257 -18.62 -21.41 -5.78
CA VAL A 257 -19.84 -21.75 -6.50
C VAL A 257 -19.51 -22.41 -7.83
N CYS A 258 -19.99 -23.63 -8.05
CA CYS A 258 -19.94 -24.31 -9.34
C CYS A 258 -21.36 -24.37 -9.93
N GLY A 259 -21.57 -23.69 -11.06
CA GLY A 259 -22.93 -23.47 -11.58
C GLY A 259 -23.76 -22.67 -10.58
N THR A 260 -24.80 -23.30 -10.02
CA THR A 260 -25.65 -22.71 -8.97
C THR A 260 -25.37 -23.24 -7.57
N ARG A 261 -24.43 -24.19 -7.43
CA ARG A 261 -24.21 -24.92 -6.17
C ARG A 261 -22.99 -24.40 -5.42
N VAL A 262 -23.15 -24.12 -4.14
CA VAL A 262 -22.04 -23.86 -3.23
C VAL A 262 -21.35 -25.18 -2.89
N VAL A 263 -20.06 -25.30 -3.23
CA VAL A 263 -19.25 -26.54 -3.10
C VAL A 263 -18.13 -26.41 -2.06
N ALA A 264 -17.82 -25.19 -1.65
CA ALA A 264 -16.96 -24.91 -0.51
C ALA A 264 -17.29 -23.55 0.11
N MET A 265 -16.90 -23.36 1.36
CA MET A 265 -16.92 -22.08 2.04
C MET A 265 -15.64 -21.87 2.84
N ALA A 266 -15.21 -20.63 2.97
CA ALA A 266 -14.11 -20.24 3.83
C ALA A 266 -14.48 -18.96 4.58
N GLN A 267 -13.91 -18.77 5.76
CA GLN A 267 -14.19 -17.62 6.60
C GLN A 267 -12.92 -17.00 7.10
N LEU A 268 -12.93 -15.67 7.20
CA LEU A 268 -11.92 -14.85 7.84
C LEU A 268 -12.58 -14.08 8.98
N ILE A 269 -12.19 -14.35 10.22
CA ILE A 269 -12.77 -13.80 11.43
C ILE A 269 -11.70 -12.98 12.15
N ARG A 270 -12.04 -11.78 12.62
CA ARG A 270 -11.13 -10.96 13.43
C ARG A 270 -10.86 -11.63 14.77
N THR A 271 -9.60 -11.63 15.22
CA THR A 271 -9.26 -12.03 16.59
C THR A 271 -9.24 -10.80 17.51
N ASN A 272 -8.88 -11.00 18.77
CA ASN A 272 -8.62 -9.89 19.70
C ASN A 272 -7.29 -9.17 19.38
N ASP A 273 -6.38 -9.81 18.65
CA ASP A 273 -5.15 -9.21 18.15
C ASP A 273 -5.45 -8.54 16.78
N PRO A 274 -5.28 -7.21 16.63
CA PRO A 274 -5.55 -6.53 15.37
C PRO A 274 -4.63 -6.98 14.22
N ASP A 275 -3.42 -7.48 14.52
CA ASP A 275 -2.50 -7.98 13.50
C ASP A 275 -2.90 -9.37 12.97
N GLU A 276 -3.87 -10.04 13.62
CA GLU A 276 -4.23 -11.42 13.36
C GLU A 276 -5.72 -11.64 13.07
N ALA A 277 -5.98 -12.42 12.03
CA ALA A 277 -7.30 -12.97 11.74
C ALA A 277 -7.29 -14.50 11.72
N GLU A 278 -8.37 -15.11 12.16
CA GLU A 278 -8.57 -16.55 12.07
C GLU A 278 -9.21 -16.92 10.72
N ILE A 279 -8.62 -17.89 10.03
CA ILE A 279 -9.17 -18.48 8.82
C ILE A 279 -9.66 -19.90 9.08
N SER A 280 -10.72 -20.25 8.38
CA SER A 280 -11.18 -21.63 8.37
C SER A 280 -11.93 -21.99 7.10
N VAL A 281 -11.80 -23.24 6.66
CA VAL A 281 -12.21 -23.68 5.31
C VAL A 281 -12.97 -24.99 5.41
N LEU A 282 -14.08 -25.09 4.67
CA LEU A 282 -14.90 -26.28 4.49
C LEU A 282 -15.05 -26.55 3.00
N VAL A 283 -14.64 -27.73 2.53
CA VAL A 283 -14.77 -28.17 1.14
C VAL A 283 -15.55 -29.49 1.11
N GLU A 284 -16.61 -29.56 0.30
CA GLU A 284 -17.37 -30.80 0.06
C GLU A 284 -16.43 -31.92 -0.36
N ASP A 285 -16.62 -33.12 0.19
CA ASP A 285 -15.69 -34.25 0.06
C ASP A 285 -15.28 -34.54 -1.40
N SER A 286 -16.22 -34.48 -2.34
CA SER A 286 -15.97 -34.71 -3.78
C SER A 286 -15.14 -33.61 -4.45
N TRP A 287 -15.03 -32.43 -3.84
CA TRP A 287 -14.29 -31.28 -4.33
C TRP A 287 -12.93 -31.11 -3.64
N GLN A 288 -12.60 -31.96 -2.66
CA GLN A 288 -11.31 -31.93 -2.00
C GLN A 288 -10.19 -32.39 -2.94
N ARG A 289 -8.95 -31.94 -2.64
CA ARG A 289 -7.74 -32.24 -3.43
C ARG A 289 -7.78 -31.73 -4.88
N THR A 290 -8.60 -30.72 -5.16
CA THR A 290 -8.74 -30.09 -6.49
C THR A 290 -8.07 -28.70 -6.59
N GLY A 291 -7.35 -28.28 -5.54
CA GLY A 291 -6.77 -26.94 -5.42
C GLY A 291 -7.73 -25.87 -4.89
N LEU A 292 -9.01 -26.19 -4.69
CA LEU A 292 -10.01 -25.22 -4.25
C LEU A 292 -9.69 -24.60 -2.87
N GLY A 293 -9.28 -25.43 -1.90
CA GLY A 293 -8.92 -24.95 -0.56
C GLY A 293 -7.75 -23.95 -0.59
N SER A 294 -6.69 -24.23 -1.35
CA SER A 294 -5.54 -23.33 -1.48
C SER A 294 -5.89 -22.02 -2.18
N SER A 295 -6.75 -22.06 -3.20
CA SER A 295 -7.25 -20.86 -3.87
C SER A 295 -8.07 -19.97 -2.93
N MET A 296 -8.93 -20.58 -2.10
CA MET A 296 -9.71 -19.85 -1.09
C MET A 296 -8.82 -19.25 0.00
N ILE A 297 -7.80 -19.98 0.46
CA ILE A 297 -6.82 -19.47 1.44
C ILE A 297 -6.05 -18.29 0.85
N ALA A 298 -5.57 -18.39 -0.40
CA ALA A 298 -4.86 -17.30 -1.06
C ALA A 298 -5.75 -16.04 -1.18
N ARG A 299 -7.02 -16.22 -1.56
CA ARG A 299 -8.00 -15.12 -1.68
C ARG A 299 -8.28 -14.47 -0.34
N LEU A 300 -8.56 -15.25 0.70
CA LEU A 300 -8.78 -14.71 2.05
C LEU A 300 -7.52 -14.09 2.65
N GLY A 301 -6.32 -14.57 2.28
CA GLY A 301 -5.07 -13.90 2.64
C GLY A 301 -4.93 -12.51 2.02
N ALA A 302 -5.40 -12.32 0.78
CA ALA A 302 -5.47 -11.00 0.16
C ALA A 302 -6.52 -10.09 0.84
N VAL A 303 -7.67 -10.63 1.20
CA VAL A 303 -8.70 -9.90 1.98
C VAL A 303 -8.17 -9.51 3.36
N ALA A 304 -7.48 -10.42 4.05
CA ALA A 304 -6.90 -10.16 5.37
C ALA A 304 -5.84 -9.06 5.31
N ARG A 305 -4.98 -9.08 4.29
CA ARG A 305 -4.01 -8.03 4.02
C ARG A 305 -4.70 -6.68 3.78
N GLY A 306 -5.73 -6.64 2.93
CA GLY A 306 -6.49 -5.41 2.69
C GLY A 306 -7.15 -4.86 3.96
N ALA A 307 -7.56 -5.74 4.88
CA ALA A 307 -8.09 -5.36 6.19
C ALA A 307 -7.01 -4.98 7.23
N GLY A 308 -5.74 -4.90 6.84
CA GLY A 308 -4.63 -4.51 7.73
C GLY A 308 -4.00 -5.64 8.56
N HIS A 309 -4.46 -6.88 8.42
CA HIS A 309 -3.87 -8.00 9.15
C HIS A 309 -2.49 -8.37 8.57
N ARG A 310 -1.55 -8.73 9.46
CA ARG A 310 -0.20 -9.18 9.09
C ARG A 310 -0.10 -10.69 8.98
N ARG A 311 -0.95 -11.40 9.72
CA ARG A 311 -1.00 -12.86 9.78
C ARG A 311 -2.43 -13.37 9.76
N VAL A 312 -2.57 -14.57 9.20
CA VAL A 312 -3.80 -15.35 9.25
C VAL A 312 -3.49 -16.67 9.92
N VAL A 313 -4.33 -17.11 10.86
CA VAL A 313 -4.12 -18.34 11.61
C VAL A 313 -5.28 -19.31 11.49
N ALA A 314 -4.98 -20.60 11.53
CA ALA A 314 -5.99 -21.64 11.68
C ALA A 314 -5.61 -22.59 12.80
N TRP A 315 -6.63 -23.08 13.50
CA TRP A 315 -6.49 -24.14 14.50
C TRP A 315 -6.98 -25.44 13.90
N CYS A 316 -6.09 -26.44 13.82
CA CYS A 316 -6.40 -27.73 13.22
C CYS A 316 -6.14 -28.86 14.22
N LEU A 317 -6.94 -29.93 14.14
CA LEU A 317 -6.63 -31.15 14.88
C LEU A 317 -5.29 -31.74 14.40
N PRO A 318 -4.49 -32.38 15.26
CA PRO A 318 -3.22 -32.99 14.86
C PRO A 318 -3.31 -34.02 13.73
N SER A 319 -4.47 -34.66 13.56
CA SER A 319 -4.74 -35.63 12.49
C SER A 319 -5.12 -34.97 11.15
N GLU A 320 -5.47 -33.68 11.15
CA GLU A 320 -5.99 -32.97 9.98
C GLU A 320 -4.90 -32.26 9.19
N VAL A 321 -4.24 -33.02 8.31
CA VAL A 321 -3.15 -32.53 7.44
C VAL A 321 -3.66 -31.81 6.18
N GLY A 322 -4.97 -31.85 5.91
CA GLY A 322 -5.56 -31.29 4.69
C GLY A 322 -5.43 -29.77 4.62
N PHE A 323 -5.67 -29.08 5.74
CA PHE A 323 -5.54 -27.63 5.81
C PHE A 323 -4.08 -27.19 5.66
N GLU A 324 -3.14 -27.87 6.33
CA GLU A 324 -1.70 -27.60 6.21
C GLU A 324 -1.23 -27.65 4.74
N ARG A 325 -1.60 -28.71 4.02
CA ARG A 325 -1.26 -28.84 2.59
C ARG A 325 -1.86 -27.71 1.74
N ALA A 326 -3.11 -27.35 2.01
CA ALA A 326 -3.78 -26.25 1.32
C ALA A 326 -3.12 -24.89 1.64
N ALA A 327 -2.67 -24.68 2.87
CA ALA A 327 -1.96 -23.48 3.29
C ALA A 327 -0.60 -23.36 2.59
N VAL A 328 0.18 -24.44 2.50
CA VAL A 328 1.44 -24.45 1.75
C VAL A 328 1.20 -24.19 0.26
N ALA A 329 0.19 -24.84 -0.32
CA ALA A 329 -0.17 -24.69 -1.73
C ALA A 329 -0.77 -23.31 -2.07
N SER A 330 -1.15 -22.49 -1.06
CA SER A 330 -1.65 -21.13 -1.30
C SER A 330 -0.52 -20.14 -1.65
N GLY A 331 0.74 -20.54 -1.52
CA GLY A 331 1.92 -19.71 -1.81
C GLY A 331 2.28 -18.69 -0.71
N LEU A 332 1.55 -18.68 0.40
CA LEU A 332 1.85 -17.84 1.56
C LEU A 332 2.94 -18.51 2.42
N PRO A 333 3.85 -17.75 3.06
CA PRO A 333 4.78 -18.33 4.04
C PRO A 333 4.02 -18.94 5.23
N VAL A 334 4.26 -20.22 5.52
CA VAL A 334 3.56 -20.98 6.56
C VAL A 334 4.51 -21.33 7.72
N THR A 335 4.03 -21.24 8.95
CA THR A 335 4.69 -21.77 10.15
C THR A 335 3.70 -22.62 10.94
N LEU A 336 4.16 -23.76 11.46
CA LEU A 336 3.35 -24.70 12.22
C LEU A 336 3.84 -24.76 13.66
N ARG A 337 2.91 -24.71 14.62
CA ARG A 337 3.19 -24.93 16.04
C ARG A 337 2.15 -25.86 16.65
N ARG A 338 2.58 -26.72 17.58
CA ARG A 338 1.68 -27.56 18.38
C ARG A 338 1.44 -26.88 19.71
N GLU A 339 0.20 -26.52 19.98
CA GLU A 339 -0.22 -25.74 21.16
C GLU A 339 -1.59 -26.29 21.61
N ASP A 340 -1.77 -26.56 22.90
CA ASP A 340 -3.03 -27.01 23.51
C ASP A 340 -3.70 -28.22 22.83
N GLY A 341 -2.90 -29.21 22.41
CA GLY A 341 -3.41 -30.41 21.72
C GLY A 341 -3.86 -30.17 20.28
N MET A 342 -3.66 -28.96 19.76
CA MET A 342 -3.99 -28.52 18.41
C MET A 342 -2.73 -28.18 17.61
N VAL A 343 -2.87 -28.03 16.30
CA VAL A 343 -1.86 -27.48 15.41
C VAL A 343 -2.30 -26.08 15.00
N ARG A 344 -1.53 -25.08 15.40
CA ARG A 344 -1.66 -23.69 14.95
C ARG A 344 -0.91 -23.54 13.63
N VAL A 345 -1.65 -23.31 12.55
CA VAL A 345 -1.12 -23.01 11.23
C VAL A 345 -1.12 -21.50 11.03
N SER A 346 0.05 -20.87 11.00
CA SER A 346 0.20 -19.42 10.79
C SER A 346 0.66 -19.13 9.37
N LEU A 347 -0.08 -18.30 8.64
CA LEU A 347 0.25 -17.81 7.30
C LEU A 347 0.61 -16.32 7.38
N SER A 348 1.77 -15.93 6.87
CA SER A 348 2.14 -14.52 6.73
C SER A 348 1.43 -13.91 5.53
N VAL A 349 0.66 -12.85 5.75
CA VAL A 349 -0.04 -12.11 4.68
C VAL A 349 0.55 -10.72 4.44
N ALA A 350 1.51 -10.27 5.24
CA ALA A 350 2.32 -9.10 4.90
C ALA A 350 3.04 -9.31 3.55
N ALA A 351 3.28 -8.23 2.80
CA ALA A 351 4.03 -8.35 1.57
C ALA A 351 5.41 -8.94 1.81
N ARG A 352 5.83 -9.85 0.91
CA ARG A 352 7.25 -10.12 0.77
C ARG A 352 7.92 -8.83 0.32
N VAL A 353 8.78 -8.27 1.17
CA VAL A 353 9.82 -7.33 0.71
C VAL A 353 10.64 -8.13 -0.29
N GLY A 354 10.48 -7.85 -1.57
CA GLY A 354 11.28 -8.48 -2.61
C GLY A 354 12.74 -8.20 -2.32
N ALA A 355 13.55 -9.25 -2.20
CA ALA A 355 15.00 -9.13 -2.34
C ALA A 355 15.26 -8.38 -3.66
N GLY A 356 16.10 -7.35 -3.59
CA GLY A 356 16.31 -6.37 -4.65
C GLY A 356 16.49 -6.98 -6.03
N ALA A 357 15.85 -6.34 -7.00
CA ALA A 357 16.04 -6.64 -8.41
C ALA A 357 17.54 -6.62 -8.78
N VAL A 358 18.01 -7.77 -9.25
CA VAL A 358 19.07 -8.02 -10.23
C VAL A 358 19.90 -6.78 -10.59
N GLY A 359 21.14 -6.73 -10.07
CA GLY A 359 22.18 -5.89 -10.63
C GLY A 359 22.46 -6.34 -12.06
N VAL A 360 22.13 -5.49 -13.03
CA VAL A 360 22.62 -5.61 -14.39
C VAL A 360 24.11 -5.28 -14.34
N GLY A 361 24.94 -6.31 -14.37
CA GLY A 361 26.38 -6.16 -14.59
C GLY A 361 26.59 -5.59 -15.99
N VAL A 362 27.11 -4.37 -16.06
CA VAL A 362 27.72 -3.82 -17.26
C VAL A 362 29.05 -4.56 -17.44
N PRO A 363 29.34 -5.17 -18.61
CA PRO A 363 30.66 -5.72 -18.87
C PRO A 363 31.65 -4.57 -19.08
N ASP A 364 32.71 -4.54 -18.27
CA ASP A 364 33.85 -3.67 -18.51
C ASP A 364 34.46 -4.00 -19.88
N SER A 365 34.65 -2.97 -20.68
CA SER A 365 35.39 -3.00 -21.94
C SER A 365 36.70 -2.23 -21.73
N GLU A 366 37.78 -2.88 -22.18
CA GLU A 366 39.20 -2.46 -22.26
C GLU A 366 40.10 -2.70 -21.04
#